data_AF-A0A6I7PZB6-F1
#
_entry.id   AF-A0A6I7PZB6-F1
#
_cell.length_a   1.000
_cell.length_b   1.000
_cell.length_c   1.000
_cell.angle_alpha   90.00
_cell.angle_beta   90.00
_cell.angle_gamma   90.00
#
_symmetry.space_group_name_H-M   'P 1'
#
loop_
_entity.id
_entity.type
_entity.pdbx_description
1 polymer ?
#
loop_
_entity_poly.entity_id
_entity_poly.type
_entity_poly.pdbx_seq_one_letter_code
_entity_poly.pdbx_strand_id
1 'polypeptide(L)'
;MRATALCLLAGALLAASGPVAAEWRVLEEAREIINIASVLSGRPDLPVQTYKSAGDNPVPDDVWPSYELSLPFLKNTTRNLQFNESAFLASPGAPIGVTSYITTPDGYTWAAMSEAINALWPYDPAAYDPPSSINTYFAGNFEVTPPPGVVKVTVNYKGQNMKFWAYAGGAAPGRGSVALDRYFVTDEWGNEYIMHASGERDAADVRAAFDRAVLPPGWKKSIRRLGRDLVLRPAVSDDPNARFHYLVIRDSADNTYHQVGWSRRGSLAAQVPGMPIWGSLGRDILTGDADGVRDDQMYGGGGGDLFRPGLGTNTVWGSSQAVDTVELPGWLGDYMLVWQSEDGASFSLSGPDSFHTLHHIDRLRFKDGGTAKVADFLGRSVH
;
A
#
# COMPACT_ATOMS: atom_id res chain seq x y z
N MET A 1 -45.61 34.11 -36.56
CA MET A 1 -44.81 34.36 -35.35
C MET A 1 -44.03 33.09 -35.03
N ARG A 2 -42.74 33.06 -35.41
CA ARG A 2 -41.80 32.00 -35.07
C ARG A 2 -40.98 32.48 -33.88
N ALA A 3 -40.99 31.74 -32.78
CA ALA A 3 -40.09 31.96 -31.66
C ALA A 3 -38.99 30.90 -31.73
N THR A 4 -37.77 31.37 -31.99
CA THR A 4 -36.53 30.59 -32.00
C THR A 4 -36.06 30.46 -30.55
N ALA A 5 -36.07 29.25 -29.99
CA ALA A 5 -35.43 28.96 -28.71
C ALA A 5 -34.02 28.44 -28.97
N LEU A 6 -33.03 29.29 -28.66
CA LEU A 6 -31.61 28.97 -28.71
C LEU A 6 -31.25 28.28 -27.39
N CYS A 7 -31.20 26.95 -27.37
CA CYS A 7 -30.63 26.21 -26.24
C CYS A 7 -29.10 26.29 -26.32
N LEU A 8 -28.51 27.14 -25.48
CA LEU A 8 -27.08 27.08 -25.14
C LEU A 8 -26.86 25.82 -24.28
N LEU A 9 -26.27 24.78 -24.89
CA LEU A 9 -25.57 23.75 -24.13
C LEU A 9 -24.30 24.37 -23.54
N ALA A 10 -24.34 24.70 -22.26
CA ALA A 10 -23.13 24.92 -21.47
C ALA A 10 -22.48 23.55 -21.22
N GLY A 11 -21.56 23.17 -22.11
CA GLY A 11 -20.62 22.09 -21.84
C GLY A 11 -19.69 22.53 -20.72
N ALA A 12 -19.90 22.02 -19.52
CA ALA A 12 -18.92 22.09 -18.45
C ALA A 12 -17.72 21.24 -18.87
N LEU A 13 -16.70 21.89 -19.43
CA LEU A 13 -15.34 21.37 -19.42
C LEU A 13 -14.97 21.17 -17.95
N LEU A 14 -14.95 19.91 -17.49
CA LEU A 14 -14.16 19.53 -16.33
C LEU A 14 -12.70 19.80 -16.70
N ALA A 15 -12.24 21.01 -16.38
CA ALA A 15 -10.83 21.33 -16.37
C ALA A 15 -10.16 20.31 -15.44
N ALA A 16 -9.25 19.52 -16.00
CA ALA A 16 -8.36 18.67 -15.23
C ALA A 16 -7.69 19.54 -14.17
N SER A 17 -8.09 19.38 -12.91
CA SER A 17 -7.35 19.90 -11.79
C SER A 17 -5.99 19.21 -11.82
N GLY A 18 -4.95 19.94 -12.24
CA GLY A 18 -3.59 19.51 -11.96
C GLY A 18 -3.45 19.20 -10.47
N PRO A 19 -2.57 18.26 -10.08
CA PRO A 19 -2.41 17.92 -8.67
C PRO A 19 -2.11 19.21 -7.90
N VAL A 20 -2.94 19.54 -6.89
CA VAL A 20 -2.59 20.54 -5.89
C VAL A 20 -1.19 20.16 -5.42
N ALA A 21 -0.20 21.01 -5.69
CA ALA A 21 1.16 20.72 -5.32
C ALA A 21 1.23 20.74 -3.79
N ALA A 22 1.16 19.55 -3.18
CA ALA A 22 1.21 19.42 -1.74
C ALA A 22 2.55 19.98 -1.25
N GLU A 23 2.49 20.82 -0.22
CA GLU A 23 3.65 21.47 0.37
C GLU A 23 4.57 20.42 1.01
N TRP A 24 5.85 20.45 0.67
CA TRP A 24 6.86 19.62 1.31
C TRP A 24 7.24 20.21 2.66
N ARG A 25 7.15 19.41 3.71
CA ARG A 25 7.54 19.77 5.07
C ARG A 25 8.60 18.80 5.57
N VAL A 26 9.65 19.34 6.18
CA VAL A 26 10.61 18.53 6.95
C VAL A 26 9.84 17.87 8.08
N LEU A 27 10.13 16.59 8.31
CA LEU A 27 9.44 15.85 9.34
C LEU A 27 9.98 16.18 10.72
N GLU A 28 9.03 16.27 11.65
CA GLU A 28 9.26 16.30 13.07
C GLU A 28 8.63 15.03 13.68
N GLU A 29 9.01 14.71 14.91
CA GLU A 29 8.44 13.58 15.64
C GLU A 29 6.90 13.66 15.66
N ALA A 30 6.24 12.53 15.45
CA ALA A 30 4.78 12.43 15.45
C ALA A 30 4.30 11.56 16.62
N ARG A 31 3.38 12.11 17.41
CA ARG A 31 2.62 11.36 18.42
C ARG A 31 1.43 10.73 17.76
N GLU A 32 1.37 9.41 17.77
CA GLU A 32 0.35 8.68 17.03
C GLU A 32 -0.42 7.73 17.93
N ILE A 33 -1.72 7.61 17.67
CA ILE A 33 -2.61 6.64 18.30
C ILE A 33 -3.25 5.77 17.23
N ILE A 34 -3.58 4.54 17.60
CA ILE A 34 -4.22 3.56 16.71
C ILE A 34 -5.57 3.19 17.32
N ASN A 35 -6.63 3.21 16.52
CA ASN A 35 -7.95 2.72 16.91
C ASN A 35 -8.13 1.27 16.46
N ILE A 36 -8.15 0.35 17.42
CA ILE A 36 -8.26 -1.10 17.18
C ILE A 36 -9.68 -1.65 17.38
N ALA A 37 -10.72 -0.80 17.28
CA ALA A 37 -12.10 -1.23 17.51
C ALA A 37 -12.55 -2.41 16.62
N SER A 38 -12.11 -2.44 15.35
CA SER A 38 -12.39 -3.55 14.43
C SER A 38 -11.84 -4.88 14.94
N VAL A 39 -10.60 -4.88 15.43
CA VAL A 39 -9.93 -6.05 16.04
C VAL A 39 -10.71 -6.54 17.26
N LEU A 40 -11.10 -5.62 18.16
CA LEU A 40 -11.88 -5.96 19.35
C LEU A 40 -13.27 -6.52 19.03
N SER A 41 -13.82 -6.16 17.88
CA SER A 41 -15.10 -6.70 17.37
C SER A 41 -14.98 -8.04 16.64
N GLY A 42 -13.80 -8.67 16.64
CA GLY A 42 -13.56 -9.94 15.97
C GLY A 42 -13.29 -9.84 14.47
N ARG A 43 -12.94 -8.64 13.98
CA ARG A 43 -12.64 -8.35 12.57
C ARG A 43 -11.21 -7.80 12.39
N PRO A 44 -10.18 -8.61 12.70
CA PRO A 44 -8.78 -8.18 12.62
C PRO A 44 -8.28 -7.97 11.18
N ASP A 45 -9.01 -8.52 10.21
CA ASP A 45 -8.81 -8.41 8.77
C ASP A 45 -9.22 -7.04 8.21
N LEU A 46 -9.98 -6.24 8.98
CA LEU A 46 -10.40 -4.91 8.57
C LEU A 46 -9.35 -3.84 8.92
N PRO A 47 -9.29 -2.74 8.15
CA PRO A 47 -8.34 -1.67 8.41
C PRO A 47 -8.51 -1.06 9.82
N VAL A 48 -7.39 -0.75 10.47
CA VAL A 48 -7.33 0.04 11.72
C VAL A 48 -6.88 1.46 11.41
N GLN A 49 -7.50 2.46 12.04
CA GLN A 49 -7.19 3.87 11.80
C GLN A 49 -6.02 4.32 12.69
N THR A 50 -5.04 5.00 12.10
CA THR A 50 -3.95 5.68 12.79
C THR A 50 -4.14 7.18 12.71
N TYR A 51 -4.00 7.85 13.84
CA TYR A 51 -4.13 9.29 13.96
C TYR A 51 -2.85 9.91 14.51
N LYS A 52 -2.53 11.11 14.07
CA LYS A 52 -1.44 11.93 14.60
C LYS A 52 -2.02 13.09 15.42
N SER A 53 -1.40 13.41 16.55
CA SER A 53 -1.80 14.55 17.36
C SER A 53 -1.68 15.86 16.56
N ALA A 54 -2.80 16.59 16.45
CA ALA A 54 -2.94 17.79 15.61
C ALA A 54 -4.28 18.48 15.90
N GLY A 55 -4.58 19.58 15.21
CA GLY A 55 -5.87 20.28 15.32
C GLY A 55 -5.88 21.32 16.44
N ASP A 56 -7.07 21.59 16.97
CA ASP A 56 -7.32 22.71 17.89
C ASP A 56 -6.84 22.45 19.33
N ASN A 57 -6.71 21.17 19.73
CA ASN A 57 -6.26 20.78 21.07
C ASN A 57 -5.35 19.52 21.00
N PRO A 58 -4.14 19.62 20.42
CA PRO A 58 -3.21 18.49 20.37
C PRO A 58 -2.70 18.14 21.77
N VAL A 59 -2.26 16.88 21.96
CA VAL A 59 -1.62 16.43 23.21
C VAL A 59 -0.30 17.16 23.41
N PRO A 60 -0.08 17.84 24.54
CA PRO A 60 1.17 18.51 24.86
C PRO A 60 2.39 17.58 24.98
N ASP A 61 3.57 18.13 24.76
CA ASP A 61 4.86 17.42 24.76
C ASP A 61 5.19 16.76 26.09
N ASP A 62 4.94 17.48 27.17
CA ASP A 62 5.15 17.04 28.54
C ASP A 62 4.11 16.01 29.01
N VAL A 63 2.93 15.98 28.37
CA VAL A 63 1.86 15.02 28.68
C VAL A 63 2.11 13.67 28.01
N TRP A 64 2.62 13.65 26.76
CA TRP A 64 2.75 12.44 25.96
C TRP A 64 3.48 11.27 26.65
N PRO A 65 4.60 11.45 27.37
CA PRO A 65 5.34 10.34 27.96
C PRO A 65 4.49 9.48 28.91
N SER A 66 3.64 10.11 29.72
CA SER A 66 2.74 9.46 30.69
C SER A 66 1.29 9.37 30.21
N TYR A 67 1.03 9.67 28.94
CA TYR A 67 -0.31 9.68 28.38
C TYR A 67 -0.83 8.24 28.25
N GLU A 68 -1.93 7.96 28.96
CA GLU A 68 -2.62 6.68 28.98
C GLU A 68 -3.93 6.79 28.19
N LEU A 69 -4.16 5.83 27.29
CA LEU A 69 -5.35 5.79 26.46
C LEU A 69 -6.30 4.70 26.95
N SER A 70 -7.59 4.99 26.87
CA SER A 70 -8.61 3.95 27.01
C SER A 70 -8.83 3.26 25.68
N LEU A 71 -9.17 1.96 25.75
CA LEU A 71 -9.67 1.25 24.57
C LEU A 71 -10.84 2.02 23.94
N PRO A 72 -10.93 2.02 22.59
CA PRO A 72 -10.17 1.20 21.65
C PRO A 72 -8.85 1.82 21.17
N PHE A 73 -8.37 2.91 21.78
CA PHE A 73 -7.15 3.58 21.35
C PHE A 73 -5.91 3.02 22.04
N LEU A 74 -4.86 2.80 21.25
CA LEU A 74 -3.53 2.40 21.72
C LEU A 74 -2.50 3.44 21.30
N LYS A 75 -1.47 3.60 22.12
CA LYS A 75 -0.31 4.44 21.81
C LYS A 75 0.53 3.77 20.74
N ASN A 76 0.86 4.49 19.67
CA ASN A 76 1.85 4.03 18.71
C ASN A 76 3.27 4.34 19.21
N THR A 77 4.25 3.57 18.76
CA THR A 77 5.65 3.76 19.13
C THR A 77 6.23 4.99 18.42
N THR A 78 6.84 5.91 19.18
CA THR A 78 7.72 6.94 18.62
C THR A 78 8.92 6.28 17.97
N ARG A 79 9.25 6.67 16.74
CA ARG A 79 10.25 5.99 15.90
C ARG A 79 11.14 6.97 15.14
N ASN A 80 12.40 6.61 14.93
CA ASN A 80 13.34 7.42 14.16
C ASN A 80 13.05 7.31 12.66
N LEU A 81 12.43 8.35 12.11
CA LEU A 81 12.06 8.44 10.69
C LEU A 81 13.30 8.53 9.79
N GLN A 82 13.30 7.72 8.73
CA GLN A 82 14.33 7.67 7.71
C GLN A 82 13.97 8.46 6.45
N PHE A 83 12.69 8.76 6.18
CA PHE A 83 12.36 9.79 5.20
C PHE A 83 12.42 11.17 5.88
N ASN A 84 12.77 12.20 5.13
CA ASN A 84 13.16 13.51 5.69
C ASN A 84 12.12 14.59 5.46
N GLU A 85 11.39 14.49 4.35
CA GLU A 85 10.29 15.40 4.06
C GLU A 85 9.04 14.61 3.67
N SER A 86 7.89 15.22 3.90
CA SER A 86 6.64 14.69 3.44
C SER A 86 5.74 15.77 2.88
N ALA A 87 4.85 15.37 1.96
CA ALA A 87 3.78 16.21 1.47
C ALA A 87 2.46 15.46 1.65
N PHE A 88 1.61 15.97 2.55
CA PHE A 88 0.31 15.37 2.85
C PHE A 88 -0.68 15.65 1.73
N LEU A 89 -1.44 14.63 1.34
CA LEU A 89 -2.41 14.67 0.25
C LEU A 89 -3.83 14.71 0.78
N ALA A 90 -4.21 13.77 1.64
CA ALA A 90 -5.55 13.65 2.22
C ALA A 90 -5.56 12.64 3.37
N SER A 91 -6.50 12.80 4.30
CA SER A 91 -6.87 11.73 5.23
C SER A 91 -7.54 10.57 4.48
N PRO A 92 -7.47 9.33 5.00
CA PRO A 92 -8.19 8.19 4.43
C PRO A 92 -9.68 8.51 4.21
N GLY A 93 -10.19 8.20 3.01
CA GLY A 93 -11.57 8.43 2.60
C GLY A 93 -11.97 9.91 2.38
N ALA A 94 -11.08 10.87 2.67
CA ALA A 94 -11.36 12.29 2.49
C ALA A 94 -10.98 12.78 1.07
N PRO A 95 -11.60 13.86 0.57
CA PRO A 95 -11.15 14.51 -0.66
C PRO A 95 -9.70 15.00 -0.58
N ILE A 96 -9.04 15.14 -1.74
CA ILE A 96 -7.68 15.70 -1.83
C ILE A 96 -7.65 17.09 -1.19
N GLY A 97 -6.65 17.32 -0.31
CA GLY A 97 -6.45 18.55 0.45
C GLY A 97 -7.18 18.59 1.78
N VAL A 98 -8.00 17.58 2.11
CA VAL A 98 -8.80 17.54 3.34
C VAL A 98 -8.10 16.69 4.41
N THR A 99 -8.01 17.24 5.62
CA THR A 99 -7.62 16.50 6.83
C THR A 99 -8.85 16.29 7.68
N SER A 100 -9.15 15.03 8.02
CA SER A 100 -10.21 14.66 8.95
C SER A 100 -9.64 14.58 10.36
N TYR A 101 -10.45 14.96 11.35
CA TYR A 101 -10.06 14.95 12.76
C TYR A 101 -11.06 14.17 13.62
N ILE A 102 -10.57 13.61 14.70
CA ILE A 102 -11.39 13.11 15.81
C ILE A 102 -11.01 13.83 17.10
N THR A 103 -11.91 13.80 18.07
CA THR A 103 -11.65 14.21 19.45
C THR A 103 -11.83 13.01 20.36
N THR A 104 -10.79 12.66 21.12
CA THR A 104 -10.87 11.59 22.12
C THR A 104 -11.67 12.07 23.34
N PRO A 105 -12.23 11.16 24.19
CA PRO A 105 -13.09 11.56 25.32
C PRO A 105 -12.44 12.49 26.34
N ASP A 106 -11.11 12.51 26.42
CA ASP A 106 -10.29 13.41 27.24
C ASP A 106 -10.07 14.79 26.59
N GLY A 107 -10.65 15.04 25.42
CA GLY A 107 -10.69 16.33 24.76
C GLY A 107 -9.56 16.61 23.78
N TYR A 108 -8.59 15.71 23.62
CA TYR A 108 -7.50 15.91 22.65
C TYR A 108 -7.93 15.63 21.22
N THR A 109 -7.39 16.41 20.28
CA THR A 109 -7.68 16.30 18.85
C THR A 109 -6.59 15.55 18.09
N TRP A 110 -7.03 14.77 17.10
CA TRP A 110 -6.17 13.88 16.33
C TRP A 110 -6.53 13.88 14.86
N ALA A 111 -5.56 14.15 13.98
CA ALA A 111 -5.73 14.08 12.53
C ALA A 111 -5.63 12.64 12.03
N ALA A 112 -6.58 12.19 11.22
CA ALA A 112 -6.54 10.87 10.59
C ALA A 112 -5.43 10.81 9.53
N MET A 113 -4.44 9.94 9.75
CA MET A 113 -3.24 9.87 8.91
C MET A 113 -3.21 8.68 7.98
N SER A 114 -3.66 7.52 8.45
CA SER A 114 -3.66 6.29 7.65
C SER A 114 -4.64 5.24 8.15
N GLU A 115 -4.95 4.29 7.28
CA GLU A 115 -5.64 3.05 7.61
C GLU A 115 -4.74 1.86 7.26
N ALA A 116 -4.64 0.89 8.15
CA ALA A 116 -3.71 -0.23 8.02
C ALA A 116 -4.40 -1.58 8.20
N ILE A 117 -4.19 -2.50 7.26
CA ILE A 117 -4.47 -3.93 7.44
C ILE A 117 -3.15 -4.60 7.79
N ASN A 118 -3.08 -5.30 8.93
CA ASN A 118 -1.85 -5.85 9.47
C ASN A 118 -1.92 -7.37 9.58
N ALA A 119 -0.86 -8.06 9.16
CA ALA A 119 -0.70 -9.51 9.32
C ALA A 119 0.75 -9.87 9.61
N LEU A 120 1.03 -11.04 10.16
CA LEU A 120 2.39 -11.59 10.27
C LEU A 120 2.69 -12.62 9.17
N TRP A 121 3.94 -12.65 8.72
CA TRP A 121 4.42 -13.66 7.77
C TRP A 121 5.89 -14.01 8.01
N PRO A 122 6.29 -15.29 7.94
CA PRO A 122 5.41 -16.46 8.01
C PRO A 122 4.68 -16.50 9.37
N TYR A 123 3.49 -17.09 9.40
CA TYR A 123 2.68 -17.18 10.61
C TYR A 123 2.58 -18.64 11.07
N ASP A 124 2.98 -18.89 12.32
CA ASP A 124 2.78 -20.14 13.03
C ASP A 124 1.96 -19.84 14.31
N PRO A 125 0.69 -20.29 14.40
CA PRO A 125 -0.14 -20.02 15.57
C PRO A 125 0.44 -20.59 16.87
N ALA A 126 1.28 -21.64 16.81
CA ALA A 126 1.88 -22.24 18.00
C ALA A 126 2.97 -21.37 18.65
N ALA A 127 3.45 -20.33 17.95
CA ALA A 127 4.46 -19.41 18.45
C ALA A 127 3.88 -18.25 19.29
N TYR A 128 2.56 -18.18 19.46
CA TYR A 128 1.89 -17.05 20.11
C TYR A 128 0.86 -17.51 21.15
N ASP A 129 0.53 -16.62 22.08
CA ASP A 129 -0.62 -16.76 22.97
C ASP A 129 -1.87 -16.09 22.36
N PRO A 130 -3.10 -16.50 22.75
CA PRO A 130 -4.30 -15.77 22.36
C PRO A 130 -4.26 -14.31 22.85
N PRO A 131 -4.76 -13.33 22.07
CA PRO A 131 -5.47 -13.52 20.80
C PRO A 131 -4.56 -13.67 19.57
N SER A 132 -3.25 -13.39 19.68
CA SER A 132 -2.32 -13.46 18.55
C SER A 132 -2.27 -14.84 17.89
N SER A 133 -2.51 -15.93 18.63
CA SER A 133 -2.54 -17.29 18.07
C SER A 133 -3.80 -17.65 17.26
N ILE A 134 -4.83 -16.80 17.24
CA ILE A 134 -6.08 -17.08 16.53
C ILE A 134 -5.85 -17.10 15.02
N ASN A 135 -5.22 -16.05 14.47
CA ASN A 135 -4.82 -15.97 13.07
C ASN A 135 -3.76 -14.87 12.87
N THR A 136 -3.16 -14.86 11.68
CA THR A 136 -2.13 -13.90 11.31
C THR A 136 -2.53 -12.43 11.46
N TYR A 137 -3.82 -12.09 11.23
CA TYR A 137 -4.32 -10.72 11.35
C TYR A 137 -4.43 -10.28 12.81
N PHE A 138 -4.83 -11.18 13.71
CA PHE A 138 -4.78 -10.90 15.15
C PHE A 138 -3.34 -10.64 15.59
N ALA A 139 -2.42 -11.54 15.24
CA ALA A 139 -0.99 -11.35 15.55
C ALA A 139 -0.45 -10.03 14.97
N GLY A 140 -0.82 -9.69 13.73
CA GLY A 140 -0.40 -8.46 13.06
C GLY A 140 -0.81 -7.19 13.81
N ASN A 141 -1.92 -7.21 14.55
CA ASN A 141 -2.40 -6.06 15.31
C ASN A 141 -1.86 -6.01 16.75
N PHE A 142 -1.57 -7.16 17.38
CA PHE A 142 -1.14 -7.21 18.78
C PHE A 142 0.38 -7.31 18.98
N GLU A 143 1.11 -7.92 18.05
CA GLU A 143 2.57 -8.04 18.13
C GLU A 143 3.23 -6.75 17.62
N VAL A 144 3.67 -5.87 18.53
CA VAL A 144 4.32 -4.60 18.16
C VAL A 144 5.62 -4.86 17.38
N THR A 145 6.45 -5.78 17.88
CA THR A 145 7.71 -6.21 17.28
C THR A 145 7.60 -7.68 16.90
N PRO A 146 7.66 -8.02 15.61
CA PRO A 146 7.65 -9.42 15.16
C PRO A 146 8.78 -10.26 15.76
N PRO A 147 8.58 -11.57 15.98
CA PRO A 147 9.66 -12.48 16.35
C PRO A 147 10.76 -12.58 15.27
N PRO A 148 11.98 -13.02 15.62
CA PRO A 148 13.05 -13.31 14.66
C PRO A 148 12.59 -14.21 13.50
N GLY A 149 12.87 -13.83 12.26
CA GLY A 149 12.49 -14.60 11.07
C GLY A 149 11.04 -14.38 10.62
N VAL A 150 10.30 -13.49 11.28
CA VAL A 150 8.93 -13.08 10.92
C VAL A 150 8.93 -11.57 10.61
N VAL A 151 8.06 -11.17 9.69
CA VAL A 151 7.76 -9.76 9.41
C VAL A 151 6.28 -9.49 9.60
N LYS A 152 5.94 -8.26 10.02
CA LYS A 152 4.57 -7.76 9.87
C LYS A 152 4.42 -7.21 8.46
N VAL A 153 3.40 -7.66 7.74
CA VAL A 153 3.00 -7.13 6.43
C VAL A 153 1.83 -6.19 6.65
N THR A 154 1.90 -5.00 6.06
CA THR A 154 0.88 -3.97 6.19
C THR A 154 0.50 -3.41 4.82
N VAL A 155 -0.79 -3.48 4.49
CA VAL A 155 -1.38 -2.65 3.44
C VAL A 155 -1.82 -1.35 4.10
N ASN A 156 -1.22 -0.25 3.69
CA ASN A 156 -1.38 1.04 4.35
C ASN A 156 -1.99 2.06 3.39
N TYR A 157 -3.26 2.42 3.60
CA TYR A 157 -3.86 3.61 2.99
C TYR A 157 -3.25 4.82 3.68
N LYS A 158 -2.34 5.52 3.00
CA LYS A 158 -1.75 6.76 3.48
C LYS A 158 -1.57 7.77 2.34
N GLY A 159 -2.38 8.83 2.38
CA GLY A 159 -2.29 9.99 1.48
C GLY A 159 -1.10 10.89 1.81
N GLN A 160 0.13 10.39 1.64
CA GLN A 160 1.36 11.13 1.92
C GLN A 160 2.45 10.77 0.93
N ASN A 161 3.03 11.76 0.25
CA ASN A 161 4.29 11.58 -0.46
C ASN A 161 5.45 11.64 0.52
N MET A 162 6.48 10.82 0.31
CA MET A 162 7.64 10.72 1.20
C MET A 162 8.92 10.94 0.42
N LYS A 163 9.80 11.80 0.92
CA LYS A 163 11.09 12.08 0.29
C LYS A 163 12.22 11.58 1.16
N PHE A 164 13.04 10.72 0.58
CA PHE A 164 14.30 10.26 1.14
C PHE A 164 15.42 11.06 0.49
N TRP A 165 16.06 11.92 1.28
CA TRP A 165 17.23 12.66 0.80
C TRP A 165 18.37 11.73 0.37
N ALA A 166 19.11 12.10 -0.67
CA ALA A 166 20.38 11.47 -0.99
C ALA A 166 21.52 11.97 -0.10
N TYR A 167 21.45 13.25 0.31
CA TYR A 167 22.49 13.93 1.08
C TYR A 167 21.91 14.62 2.30
N ALA A 168 22.70 14.74 3.37
CA ALA A 168 22.29 15.37 4.62
C ALA A 168 21.78 16.80 4.38
N GLY A 169 20.71 17.18 5.09
CA GLY A 169 20.08 18.50 4.98
C GLY A 169 19.40 18.77 3.64
N GLY A 170 19.11 17.75 2.82
CA GLY A 170 18.51 17.94 1.49
C GLY A 170 19.45 18.59 0.48
N ALA A 171 20.76 18.51 0.72
CA ALA A 171 21.76 19.17 -0.12
C ALA A 171 21.82 18.56 -1.53
N ALA A 172 22.12 19.41 -2.52
CA ALA A 172 22.47 18.96 -3.86
C ALA A 172 23.79 18.15 -3.85
N PRO A 173 23.97 17.21 -4.79
CA PRO A 173 25.24 16.50 -4.94
C PRO A 173 26.38 17.48 -5.23
N GLY A 174 27.49 17.41 -4.49
CA GLY A 174 28.62 18.29 -4.72
C GLY A 174 29.75 18.16 -3.69
N ARG A 175 30.80 18.97 -3.88
CA ARG A 175 31.93 19.00 -2.94
C ARG A 175 31.45 19.47 -1.57
N GLY A 176 31.56 18.61 -0.56
CA GLY A 176 31.12 18.90 0.81
C GLY A 176 29.73 18.35 1.16
N SER A 177 28.99 17.75 0.22
CA SER A 177 27.75 17.06 0.55
C SER A 177 28.04 15.73 1.26
N VAL A 178 27.27 15.43 2.31
CA VAL A 178 27.40 14.18 3.07
C VAL A 178 26.32 13.23 2.59
N ALA A 179 26.71 12.19 1.85
CA ALA A 179 25.77 11.17 1.38
C ALA A 179 25.19 10.39 2.56
N LEU A 180 23.89 10.13 2.52
CA LEU A 180 23.18 9.37 3.54
C LEU A 180 23.15 7.89 3.18
N ASP A 181 23.44 7.05 4.17
CA ASP A 181 23.21 5.62 4.07
C ASP A 181 21.70 5.33 4.12
N ARG A 182 21.22 4.55 3.15
CA ARG A 182 19.84 4.09 3.05
C ARG A 182 19.79 2.58 3.18
N TYR A 183 18.89 2.11 4.01
CA TYR A 183 18.76 0.72 4.39
C TYR A 183 17.67 0.06 3.57
N PHE A 184 18.01 -1.05 2.92
CA PHE A 184 17.09 -1.79 2.08
C PHE A 184 17.06 -3.25 2.47
N VAL A 185 15.89 -3.85 2.30
CA VAL A 185 15.71 -5.29 2.34
C VAL A 185 15.09 -5.76 1.03
N THR A 186 15.47 -6.96 0.61
CA THR A 186 14.90 -7.63 -0.55
C THR A 186 14.37 -8.97 -0.11
N ASP A 187 13.10 -9.25 -0.42
CA ASP A 187 12.48 -10.53 -0.07
C ASP A 187 12.99 -11.68 -0.95
N GLU A 188 12.59 -12.92 -0.64
CA GLU A 188 13.03 -14.11 -1.37
C GLU A 188 12.60 -14.11 -2.86
N TRP A 189 11.46 -13.47 -3.17
CA TRP A 189 10.96 -13.30 -4.53
C TRP A 189 11.68 -12.17 -5.27
N GLY A 190 12.32 -11.23 -4.58
CA GLY A 190 13.09 -10.13 -5.14
C GLY A 190 12.40 -8.76 -5.06
N ASN A 191 11.31 -8.61 -4.32
CA ASN A 191 10.71 -7.29 -4.07
C ASN A 191 11.62 -6.50 -3.15
N GLU A 192 11.79 -5.22 -3.42
CA GLU A 192 12.73 -4.36 -2.70
C GLU A 192 11.97 -3.36 -1.82
N TYR A 193 12.47 -3.15 -0.61
CA TYR A 193 11.89 -2.26 0.37
C TYR A 193 12.95 -1.31 0.92
N ILE A 194 12.61 -0.03 1.09
CA ILE A 194 13.46 0.99 1.74
C ILE A 194 12.96 1.26 3.16
N MET A 195 13.88 1.35 4.12
CA MET A 195 13.51 1.64 5.51
C MET A 195 12.86 3.02 5.60
N HIS A 196 11.64 3.07 6.13
CA HIS A 196 10.92 4.29 6.48
C HIS A 196 11.23 4.75 7.89
N ALA A 197 11.36 3.83 8.85
CA ALA A 197 11.60 4.16 10.25
C ALA A 197 12.31 3.02 10.98
N SER A 198 13.06 3.38 12.02
CA SER A 198 13.59 2.44 13.00
C SER A 198 12.86 2.58 14.34
N GLY A 199 12.75 1.47 15.08
CA GLY A 199 12.27 1.44 16.46
C GLY A 199 13.17 2.19 17.45
N GLU A 200 14.40 2.48 17.04
CA GLU A 200 15.32 3.31 17.81
C GLU A 200 14.86 4.77 17.84
N ARG A 201 15.24 5.48 18.90
CA ARG A 201 15.04 6.93 19.00
C ARG A 201 16.18 7.70 18.34
N ASP A 202 17.42 7.24 18.57
CA ASP A 202 18.62 7.93 18.14
C ASP A 202 19.10 7.45 16.76
N ALA A 203 19.46 8.41 15.91
CA ALA A 203 19.91 8.13 14.54
C ALA A 203 21.19 7.28 14.50
N ALA A 204 22.02 7.35 15.55
CA ALA A 204 23.26 6.59 15.68
C ALA A 204 23.01 5.07 15.81
N ASP A 205 21.86 4.68 16.36
CA ASP A 205 21.54 3.27 16.65
C ASP A 205 20.81 2.57 15.49
N VAL A 206 20.30 3.33 14.52
CA VAL A 206 19.57 2.81 13.35
C VAL A 206 20.36 1.74 12.61
N ARG A 207 21.68 1.94 12.43
CA ARG A 207 22.53 0.95 11.75
C ARG A 207 22.63 -0.36 12.53
N ALA A 208 22.78 -0.28 13.85
CA ALA A 208 22.84 -1.46 14.71
C ALA A 208 21.49 -2.19 14.72
N ALA A 209 20.37 -1.45 14.69
CA ALA A 209 19.03 -2.00 14.55
C ALA A 209 18.82 -2.74 13.23
N PHE A 210 19.29 -2.17 12.13
CA PHE A 210 19.27 -2.83 10.82
C PHE A 210 20.14 -4.10 10.82
N ASP A 211 21.34 -4.04 11.40
CA ASP A 211 22.28 -5.16 11.42
C ASP A 211 21.77 -6.33 12.27
N ARG A 212 21.11 -6.08 13.41
CA ARG A 212 20.56 -7.13 14.28
C ARG A 212 19.22 -7.71 13.82
N ALA A 213 18.50 -7.04 12.93
CA ALA A 213 17.22 -7.54 12.40
C ALA A 213 17.40 -8.93 11.79
N VAL A 214 16.60 -9.90 12.26
CA VAL A 214 16.53 -11.26 11.73
C VAL A 214 15.33 -11.33 10.79
N LEU A 215 15.62 -11.42 9.50
CA LEU A 215 14.62 -11.51 8.42
C LEU A 215 14.28 -12.98 8.13
N PRO A 216 13.13 -13.25 7.45
CA PRO A 216 12.80 -14.59 7.00
C PRO A 216 13.86 -15.19 6.05
N PRO A 217 13.92 -16.52 5.91
CA PRO A 217 14.85 -17.19 5.00
C PRO A 217 14.78 -16.62 3.56
N GLY A 218 15.92 -16.54 2.88
CA GLY A 218 16.01 -16.05 1.49
C GLY A 218 16.07 -14.52 1.34
N TRP A 219 15.76 -13.76 2.38
CA TRP A 219 15.84 -12.31 2.37
C TRP A 219 17.27 -11.79 2.41
N LYS A 220 17.49 -10.59 1.87
CA LYS A 220 18.80 -9.92 1.82
C LYS A 220 18.72 -8.52 2.37
N LYS A 221 19.77 -8.11 3.10
CA LYS A 221 19.98 -6.75 3.57
C LYS A 221 21.00 -6.04 2.68
N SER A 222 20.77 -4.76 2.39
CA SER A 222 21.78 -3.91 1.75
C SER A 222 21.72 -2.48 2.26
N ILE A 223 22.88 -1.83 2.31
CA ILE A 223 23.02 -0.41 2.63
C ILE A 223 23.55 0.26 1.37
N ARG A 224 22.87 1.30 0.90
CA ARG A 224 23.21 1.99 -0.35
C ARG A 224 23.11 3.50 -0.15
N ARG A 225 23.86 4.25 -0.94
CA ARG A 225 23.72 5.70 -1.05
C ARG A 225 22.94 6.03 -2.31
N LEU A 226 22.00 6.95 -2.19
CA LEU A 226 21.23 7.41 -3.34
C LEU A 226 22.05 8.45 -4.13
N GLY A 227 21.99 8.41 -5.46
CA GLY A 227 22.60 9.45 -6.29
C GLY A 227 21.80 10.76 -6.32
N ARG A 228 20.49 10.66 -6.02
CA ARG A 228 19.51 11.76 -5.96
C ARG A 228 18.40 11.39 -4.99
N ASP A 229 17.66 12.37 -4.52
CA ASP A 229 16.51 12.12 -3.66
C ASP A 229 15.52 11.13 -4.29
N LEU A 230 15.01 10.23 -3.47
CA LEU A 230 13.94 9.32 -3.83
C LEU A 230 12.62 9.89 -3.32
N VAL A 231 11.67 10.12 -4.21
CA VAL A 231 10.30 10.47 -3.85
C VAL A 231 9.41 9.25 -4.03
N LEU A 232 8.97 8.70 -2.91
CA LEU A 232 7.96 7.66 -2.86
C LEU A 232 6.57 8.31 -2.89
N ARG A 233 5.71 7.79 -3.77
CA ARG A 233 4.33 8.22 -3.94
C ARG A 233 3.42 7.02 -3.76
N PRO A 234 2.23 7.20 -3.16
CA PRO A 234 1.34 6.08 -2.95
C PRO A 234 0.68 5.66 -4.26
N ALA A 235 0.32 4.38 -4.36
CA ALA A 235 -0.46 3.86 -5.47
C ALA A 235 -1.85 4.50 -5.49
N VAL A 236 -2.39 4.72 -6.68
CA VAL A 236 -3.75 5.22 -6.89
C VAL A 236 -4.39 4.30 -7.90
N SER A 237 -5.48 3.61 -7.51
CA SER A 237 -6.28 2.80 -8.42
C SER A 237 -7.47 3.61 -8.95
N ASP A 238 -8.04 3.16 -10.06
CA ASP A 238 -9.32 3.64 -10.55
C ASP A 238 -10.52 3.07 -9.79
N ASP A 239 -10.30 2.11 -8.89
CA ASP A 239 -11.28 1.79 -7.86
C ASP A 239 -11.59 3.06 -7.04
N PRO A 240 -12.86 3.53 -7.04
CA PRO A 240 -13.22 4.78 -6.38
C PRO A 240 -12.95 4.77 -4.87
N ASN A 241 -12.88 3.58 -4.25
CA ASN A 241 -12.61 3.42 -2.83
C ASN A 241 -11.12 3.20 -2.53
N ALA A 242 -10.28 3.00 -3.53
CA ALA A 242 -8.94 2.49 -3.35
C ALA A 242 -7.88 3.49 -3.86
N ARG A 243 -7.61 4.49 -3.02
CA ARG A 243 -6.63 5.54 -3.31
C ARG A 243 -5.56 5.59 -2.23
N PHE A 244 -4.36 5.96 -2.63
CA PHE A 244 -3.21 6.22 -1.78
C PHE A 244 -2.71 5.05 -0.93
N HIS A 245 -2.33 3.93 -1.57
CA HIS A 245 -1.84 2.76 -0.87
C HIS A 245 -0.33 2.56 -0.93
N TYR A 246 0.21 1.97 0.13
CA TYR A 246 1.56 1.45 0.23
C TYR A 246 1.56 0.03 0.74
N LEU A 247 2.50 -0.78 0.25
CA LEU A 247 2.93 -2.00 0.93
C LEU A 247 4.09 -1.68 1.87
N VAL A 248 3.91 -2.08 3.12
CA VAL A 248 4.83 -1.81 4.23
C VAL A 248 5.15 -3.11 4.92
N ILE A 249 6.38 -3.25 5.40
CA ILE A 249 6.79 -4.36 6.25
C ILE A 249 7.46 -3.85 7.52
N ARG A 250 7.39 -4.64 8.60
CA ARG A 250 8.16 -4.42 9.83
C ARG A 250 8.94 -5.67 10.21
N ASP A 251 10.19 -5.51 10.63
CA ASP A 251 11.08 -6.62 11.01
C ASP A 251 11.21 -6.82 12.53
N SER A 252 11.96 -7.84 12.92
CA SER A 252 12.20 -8.25 14.31
C SER A 252 13.06 -7.30 15.16
N ALA A 253 13.63 -6.25 14.56
CA ALA A 253 14.31 -5.18 15.29
C ALA A 253 13.47 -3.90 15.33
N ASP A 254 12.16 -4.01 15.04
CA ASP A 254 11.21 -2.93 14.95
C ASP A 254 11.58 -1.87 13.88
N ASN A 255 12.27 -2.27 12.80
CA ASN A 255 12.41 -1.38 11.63
C ASN A 255 11.23 -1.58 10.68
N THR A 256 10.79 -0.52 10.02
CA THR A 256 9.69 -0.55 9.05
C THR A 256 10.14 -0.03 7.70
N TYR A 257 9.65 -0.64 6.63
CA TYR A 257 10.11 -0.41 5.26
C TYR A 257 8.91 -0.27 4.31
N HIS A 258 9.01 0.63 3.34
CA HIS A 258 8.06 0.72 2.22
C HIS A 258 8.59 -0.04 1.02
N GLN A 259 7.71 -0.71 0.29
CA GLN A 259 8.05 -1.30 -1.00
C GLN A 259 8.40 -0.22 -2.02
N VAL A 260 9.47 -0.44 -2.77
CA VAL A 260 10.00 0.45 -3.82
C VAL A 260 10.33 -0.29 -5.11
N GLY A 261 10.28 -1.62 -5.11
CA GLY A 261 10.49 -2.44 -6.30
C GLY A 261 9.66 -3.71 -6.27
N TRP A 262 9.14 -4.09 -7.44
CA TRP A 262 8.27 -5.25 -7.64
C TRP A 262 8.98 -6.32 -8.48
N SER A 263 8.87 -7.57 -8.05
CA SER A 263 9.50 -8.72 -8.70
C SER A 263 8.51 -9.55 -9.50
N ARG A 264 9.01 -10.12 -10.61
CA ARG A 264 8.28 -11.06 -11.46
C ARG A 264 8.09 -12.47 -10.89
N ARG A 265 8.62 -12.76 -9.69
CA ARG A 265 8.67 -14.12 -9.11
C ARG A 265 7.64 -14.37 -8.01
N GLY A 266 6.90 -13.34 -7.58
CA GLY A 266 5.98 -13.43 -6.45
C GLY A 266 5.93 -12.12 -5.66
N SER A 267 4.92 -11.99 -4.80
CA SER A 267 4.80 -10.89 -3.83
C SER A 267 4.60 -11.43 -2.42
N LEU A 268 5.17 -10.73 -1.44
CA LEU A 268 4.97 -11.04 -0.02
C LEU A 268 3.50 -10.93 0.39
N ALA A 269 2.79 -9.90 -0.10
CA ALA A 269 1.37 -9.69 0.20
C ALA A 269 0.53 -10.89 -0.26
N ALA A 270 0.81 -11.47 -1.43
CA ALA A 270 0.15 -12.70 -1.91
C ALA A 270 0.32 -13.89 -0.96
N GLN A 271 1.33 -13.91 -0.08
CA GLN A 271 1.50 -15.01 0.86
C GLN A 271 0.55 -14.93 2.05
N VAL A 272 -0.09 -13.79 2.30
CA VAL A 272 -1.06 -13.59 3.37
C VAL A 272 -2.48 -13.72 2.78
N PRO A 273 -3.27 -14.75 3.14
CA PRO A 273 -4.59 -14.96 2.55
C PRO A 273 -5.52 -13.74 2.70
N GLY A 274 -6.05 -13.24 1.59
CA GLY A 274 -6.96 -12.08 1.56
C GLY A 274 -6.28 -10.71 1.67
N MET A 275 -4.94 -10.65 1.72
CA MET A 275 -4.22 -9.39 1.78
C MET A 275 -4.12 -8.77 0.36
N PRO A 276 -4.57 -7.53 0.15
CA PRO A 276 -4.46 -6.86 -1.14
C PRO A 276 -3.01 -6.65 -1.59
N ILE A 277 -2.78 -6.83 -2.89
CA ILE A 277 -1.49 -6.59 -3.55
C ILE A 277 -1.56 -5.26 -4.28
N TRP A 278 -0.60 -4.38 -4.01
CA TRP A 278 -0.54 -3.04 -4.57
C TRP A 278 0.76 -2.80 -5.34
N GLY A 279 0.63 -2.24 -6.54
CA GLY A 279 1.71 -1.70 -7.35
C GLY A 279 2.04 -0.27 -6.97
N SER A 280 2.44 0.54 -7.94
CA SER A 280 2.90 1.90 -7.79
C SER A 280 2.28 2.82 -8.85
N LEU A 281 2.83 4.03 -9.02
CA LEU A 281 2.48 4.91 -10.15
C LEU A 281 3.33 4.62 -11.40
N GLY A 282 4.31 3.71 -11.30
CA GLY A 282 5.15 3.26 -12.41
C GLY A 282 4.71 1.90 -12.92
N ARG A 283 5.37 1.40 -13.97
CA ARG A 283 5.14 0.06 -14.51
C ARG A 283 5.68 -1.01 -13.56
N ASP A 284 4.79 -1.88 -13.11
CA ASP A 284 5.09 -2.96 -12.19
C ASP A 284 4.75 -4.34 -12.77
N ILE A 285 5.30 -5.36 -12.14
CA ILE A 285 4.90 -6.76 -12.35
C ILE A 285 4.35 -7.25 -11.02
N LEU A 286 3.03 -7.47 -10.97
CA LEU A 286 2.34 -7.93 -9.78
C LEU A 286 2.05 -9.41 -9.96
N THR A 287 2.60 -10.22 -9.06
CA THR A 287 2.38 -11.67 -9.05
C THR A 287 1.61 -12.02 -7.78
N GLY A 288 0.44 -12.63 -7.97
CA GLY A 288 -0.38 -13.19 -6.90
C GLY A 288 0.21 -14.46 -6.33
N ASP A 289 -0.62 -15.34 -5.80
CA ASP A 289 -0.18 -16.69 -5.44
C ASP A 289 -0.04 -17.57 -6.69
N ALA A 290 0.88 -17.20 -7.58
CA ALA A 290 1.16 -17.95 -8.80
C ALA A 290 1.36 -19.44 -8.47
N ASP A 291 0.55 -20.29 -9.11
CA ASP A 291 0.41 -21.75 -8.89
C ASP A 291 -0.38 -22.19 -7.64
N GLY A 292 -0.82 -21.25 -6.81
CA GLY A 292 -1.78 -21.43 -5.73
C GLY A 292 -3.22 -21.27 -6.20
N VAL A 293 -4.18 -21.59 -5.31
CA VAL A 293 -5.63 -21.58 -5.59
C VAL A 293 -6.37 -20.49 -4.82
N ARG A 294 -5.65 -19.54 -4.20
CA ARG A 294 -6.31 -18.51 -3.39
C ARG A 294 -6.77 -17.36 -4.26
N ASP A 295 -7.75 -16.66 -3.71
CA ASP A 295 -8.29 -15.46 -4.32
C ASP A 295 -7.28 -14.31 -4.16
N ASP A 296 -6.86 -13.73 -5.28
CA ASP A 296 -6.00 -12.55 -5.29
C ASP A 296 -6.84 -11.27 -5.51
N GLN A 297 -6.54 -10.25 -4.70
CA GLN A 297 -7.01 -8.89 -4.92
C GLN A 297 -5.82 -8.01 -5.30
N MET A 298 -5.78 -7.54 -6.54
CA MET A 298 -4.61 -6.89 -7.13
C MET A 298 -4.94 -5.51 -7.68
N TYR A 299 -4.08 -4.54 -7.38
CA TYR A 299 -4.20 -3.16 -7.81
C TYR A 299 -2.89 -2.69 -8.41
N GLY A 300 -2.86 -2.42 -9.73
CA GLY A 300 -1.65 -1.97 -10.43
C GLY A 300 -1.19 -0.58 -9.98
N GLY A 301 -2.16 0.29 -9.72
CA GLY A 301 -1.93 1.69 -9.42
C GLY A 301 -2.06 2.52 -10.70
N GLY A 302 -1.08 3.39 -10.97
CA GLY A 302 -1.14 4.33 -12.10
C GLY A 302 -0.30 3.93 -13.32
N GLY A 303 0.46 2.84 -13.22
CA GLY A 303 1.34 2.36 -14.28
C GLY A 303 0.63 1.47 -15.30
N GLY A 304 1.36 1.12 -16.37
CA GLY A 304 0.90 0.10 -17.32
C GLY A 304 1.55 -1.22 -16.96
N ASP A 305 0.81 -2.04 -16.22
CA ASP A 305 1.30 -3.12 -15.38
C ASP A 305 1.09 -4.51 -16.02
N LEU A 306 1.82 -5.49 -15.49
CA LEU A 306 1.62 -6.90 -15.79
C LEU A 306 1.15 -7.63 -14.54
N PHE A 307 -0.06 -8.17 -14.60
CA PHE A 307 -0.65 -8.98 -13.54
C PHE A 307 -0.52 -10.46 -13.85
N ARG A 308 -0.16 -11.24 -12.84
CA ARG A 308 -0.11 -12.71 -12.84
C ARG A 308 -0.86 -13.22 -11.63
N PRO A 309 -2.20 -13.26 -11.70
CA PRO A 309 -3.00 -13.82 -10.61
C PRO A 309 -2.84 -15.35 -10.55
N GLY A 310 -3.15 -15.94 -9.39
CA GLY A 310 -3.17 -17.39 -9.17
C GLY A 310 -4.40 -18.08 -9.77
N LEU A 311 -4.58 -19.36 -9.42
CA LEU A 311 -5.67 -20.22 -9.90
C LEU A 311 -7.01 -19.99 -9.16
N GLY A 312 -7.13 -18.99 -8.29
CA GLY A 312 -8.36 -18.69 -7.54
C GLY A 312 -9.32 -17.69 -8.19
N THR A 313 -10.29 -17.21 -7.40
CA THR A 313 -11.22 -16.15 -7.81
C THR A 313 -10.54 -14.80 -7.66
N ASN A 314 -10.16 -14.18 -8.77
CA ASN A 314 -9.28 -13.02 -8.73
C ASN A 314 -10.02 -11.74 -9.07
N THR A 315 -9.65 -10.65 -8.39
CA THR A 315 -10.09 -9.30 -8.73
C THR A 315 -8.86 -8.48 -9.06
N VAL A 316 -8.81 -7.95 -10.28
CA VAL A 316 -7.65 -7.21 -10.80
C VAL A 316 -8.09 -5.84 -11.29
N TRP A 317 -7.42 -4.81 -10.78
CA TRP A 317 -7.62 -3.42 -11.15
C TRP A 317 -6.36 -2.87 -11.82
N GLY A 318 -6.46 -2.66 -13.13
CA GLY A 318 -5.51 -1.84 -13.89
C GLY A 318 -5.81 -0.35 -13.77
N SER A 319 -5.25 0.42 -14.69
CA SER A 319 -5.40 1.86 -14.82
C SER A 319 -5.95 2.25 -16.20
N SER A 320 -7.01 3.03 -16.19
CA SER A 320 -7.57 3.72 -17.36
C SER A 320 -6.59 4.71 -18.01
N GLN A 321 -5.48 5.04 -17.36
CA GLN A 321 -4.46 5.97 -17.85
C GLN A 321 -3.27 5.28 -18.51
N ALA A 322 -3.20 3.95 -18.45
CA ALA A 322 -2.07 3.19 -18.95
C ALA A 322 -2.55 1.95 -19.74
N VAL A 323 -1.59 1.11 -20.16
CA VAL A 323 -1.91 -0.14 -20.86
C VAL A 323 -1.57 -1.31 -19.96
N ASP A 324 -2.60 -1.97 -19.47
CA ASP A 324 -2.50 -3.07 -18.52
C ASP A 324 -2.66 -4.42 -19.18
N THR A 325 -1.91 -5.39 -18.68
CA THR A 325 -1.92 -6.77 -19.17
C THR A 325 -2.15 -7.75 -18.05
N VAL A 326 -3.13 -8.64 -18.20
CA VAL A 326 -3.32 -9.80 -17.31
C VAL A 326 -2.83 -11.04 -18.02
N GLU A 327 -1.91 -11.78 -17.40
CA GLU A 327 -1.45 -13.09 -17.83
C GLU A 327 -2.21 -14.15 -17.04
N LEU A 328 -3.22 -14.72 -17.69
CA LEU A 328 -4.12 -15.72 -17.12
C LEU A 328 -3.48 -17.12 -17.16
N PRO A 329 -3.70 -17.95 -16.12
CA PRO A 329 -3.06 -19.25 -15.97
C PRO A 329 -3.52 -20.33 -16.98
N GLY A 330 -4.72 -20.21 -17.54
CA GLY A 330 -5.30 -21.16 -18.50
C GLY A 330 -4.97 -20.89 -19.97
N TRP A 331 -5.48 -21.72 -20.87
CA TRP A 331 -5.38 -21.52 -22.33
C TRP A 331 -6.50 -20.60 -22.81
N LEU A 332 -6.32 -19.95 -23.96
CA LEU A 332 -7.32 -19.01 -24.50
C LEU A 332 -8.71 -19.65 -24.62
N GLY A 333 -8.77 -20.90 -25.08
CA GLY A 333 -10.02 -21.64 -25.29
C GLY A 333 -10.76 -22.04 -24.00
N ASP A 334 -10.11 -21.92 -22.84
CA ASP A 334 -10.72 -22.29 -21.55
C ASP A 334 -11.54 -21.16 -20.94
N TYR A 335 -11.39 -19.92 -21.45
CA TYR A 335 -12.01 -18.75 -20.88
C TYR A 335 -13.30 -18.36 -21.61
N MET A 336 -14.35 -18.14 -20.84
CA MET A 336 -15.65 -17.66 -21.30
C MET A 336 -16.00 -16.34 -20.64
N LEU A 337 -16.54 -15.39 -21.42
CA LEU A 337 -17.11 -14.17 -20.89
C LEU A 337 -18.39 -14.49 -20.10
N VAL A 338 -18.46 -14.05 -18.85
CA VAL A 338 -19.62 -14.25 -17.96
C VAL A 338 -20.44 -12.97 -17.84
N TRP A 339 -19.75 -11.85 -17.73
CA TRP A 339 -20.35 -10.54 -17.54
C TRP A 339 -19.44 -9.44 -18.07
N GLN A 340 -20.03 -8.33 -18.49
CA GLN A 340 -19.33 -7.13 -18.93
C GLN A 340 -20.15 -5.88 -18.54
N SER A 341 -19.47 -4.81 -18.12
CA SER A 341 -20.09 -3.50 -17.92
C SER A 341 -20.50 -2.85 -19.23
N GLU A 342 -21.47 -1.92 -19.20
CA GLU A 342 -21.96 -1.23 -20.41
C GLU A 342 -20.85 -0.49 -21.18
N ASP A 343 -19.89 0.07 -20.47
CA ASP A 343 -18.73 0.77 -21.03
C ASP A 343 -17.58 -0.17 -21.43
N GLY A 344 -17.68 -1.46 -21.10
CA GLY A 344 -16.65 -2.47 -21.32
C GLY A 344 -15.38 -2.29 -20.48
N ALA A 345 -15.36 -1.35 -19.52
CA ALA A 345 -14.22 -1.12 -18.65
C ALA A 345 -14.03 -2.23 -17.62
N SER A 346 -15.09 -2.97 -17.29
CA SER A 346 -15.06 -4.09 -16.36
C SER A 346 -15.70 -5.33 -16.99
N PHE A 347 -15.12 -6.50 -16.76
CA PHE A 347 -15.67 -7.76 -17.24
C PHE A 347 -15.22 -8.92 -16.36
N SER A 348 -16.00 -10.01 -16.37
CA SER A 348 -15.68 -11.23 -15.65
C SER A 348 -15.53 -12.40 -16.62
N LEU A 349 -14.44 -13.14 -16.46
CA LEU A 349 -14.18 -14.37 -17.20
C LEU A 349 -14.36 -15.58 -16.27
N SER A 350 -15.02 -16.62 -16.75
CA SER A 350 -14.95 -17.96 -16.17
C SER A 350 -13.82 -18.70 -16.88
N GLY A 351 -12.93 -19.34 -16.12
CA GLY A 351 -11.81 -20.11 -16.65
C GLY A 351 -11.74 -21.52 -16.05
N PRO A 352 -10.65 -22.25 -16.33
CA PRO A 352 -10.45 -23.60 -15.79
C PRO A 352 -10.20 -23.59 -14.26
N ASP A 353 -9.80 -22.44 -13.73
CA ASP A 353 -9.26 -22.28 -12.40
C ASP A 353 -10.28 -21.64 -11.43
N SER A 354 -10.98 -20.56 -11.86
CA SER A 354 -12.17 -19.99 -11.22
C SER A 354 -12.70 -18.82 -12.08
N PHE A 355 -13.26 -17.78 -11.45
CA PHE A 355 -13.63 -16.51 -12.06
C PHE A 355 -12.52 -15.46 -11.91
N HIS A 356 -12.38 -14.59 -12.91
CA HIS A 356 -11.53 -13.41 -12.82
C HIS A 356 -12.36 -12.18 -13.17
N THR A 357 -12.48 -11.24 -12.23
CA THR A 357 -13.10 -9.94 -12.46
C THR A 357 -12.00 -8.93 -12.73
N LEU A 358 -12.02 -8.37 -13.94
CA LEU A 358 -10.96 -7.53 -14.48
C LEU A 358 -11.51 -6.13 -14.74
N HIS A 359 -10.82 -5.12 -14.22
CA HIS A 359 -11.17 -3.71 -14.35
C HIS A 359 -10.03 -2.96 -15.02
N HIS A 360 -10.36 -2.17 -16.04
CA HIS A 360 -9.41 -1.35 -16.81
C HIS A 360 -8.22 -2.15 -17.35
N ILE A 361 -8.49 -3.30 -17.96
CA ILE A 361 -7.48 -4.15 -18.58
C ILE A 361 -7.56 -4.04 -20.10
N ASP A 362 -6.41 -3.81 -20.76
CA ASP A 362 -6.33 -3.68 -22.20
C ASP A 362 -6.00 -4.99 -22.92
N ARG A 363 -5.22 -5.86 -22.25
CA ARG A 363 -4.64 -7.05 -22.88
C ARG A 363 -4.75 -8.27 -21.98
N LEU A 364 -5.08 -9.39 -22.60
CA LEU A 364 -5.02 -10.71 -22.00
C LEU A 364 -3.88 -11.50 -22.63
N ARG A 365 -3.10 -12.17 -21.80
CA ARG A 365 -2.14 -13.19 -22.20
C ARG A 365 -2.57 -14.52 -21.60
N PHE A 366 -2.34 -15.59 -22.34
CA PHE A 366 -2.73 -16.94 -21.95
C PHE A 366 -1.51 -17.86 -21.96
N LYS A 367 -1.62 -19.00 -21.30
CA LYS A 367 -0.52 -19.96 -21.15
C LYS A 367 -0.04 -20.58 -22.47
N ASP A 368 -0.90 -20.62 -23.49
CA ASP A 368 -0.57 -21.06 -24.85
C ASP A 368 0.27 -20.03 -25.65
N GLY A 369 0.61 -18.89 -25.04
CA GLY A 369 1.32 -17.78 -25.69
C GLY A 369 0.39 -16.86 -26.48
N GLY A 370 -0.91 -17.15 -26.53
CA GLY A 370 -1.92 -16.28 -27.10
C GLY A 370 -1.93 -14.92 -26.39
N THR A 371 -2.03 -13.85 -27.17
CA THR A 371 -2.29 -12.49 -26.65
C THR A 371 -3.48 -11.92 -27.39
N ALA A 372 -4.46 -11.40 -26.65
CA ALA A 372 -5.62 -10.74 -27.20
C ALA A 372 -5.73 -9.33 -26.64
N LYS A 373 -6.13 -8.37 -27.48
CA LYS A 373 -6.72 -7.14 -26.95
C LYS A 373 -8.08 -7.47 -26.37
N VAL A 374 -8.41 -6.88 -25.24
CA VAL A 374 -9.69 -7.13 -24.56
C VAL A 374 -10.88 -6.83 -25.48
N ALA A 375 -10.87 -5.71 -26.20
CA ALA A 375 -11.93 -5.38 -27.15
C ALA A 375 -12.15 -6.47 -28.22
N ASP A 376 -11.07 -7.06 -28.74
CA ASP A 376 -11.14 -8.12 -29.76
C ASP A 376 -11.62 -9.45 -29.14
N PHE A 377 -11.22 -9.74 -27.90
CA PHE A 377 -11.65 -10.92 -27.16
C PHE A 377 -13.15 -10.85 -26.87
N LEU A 378 -13.62 -9.75 -26.28
CA LEU A 378 -15.02 -9.54 -25.93
C LEU A 378 -15.92 -9.55 -27.17
N GLY A 379 -15.48 -8.96 -28.28
CA GLY A 379 -16.25 -8.98 -29.54
C GLY A 379 -16.47 -10.37 -30.14
N ARG A 380 -15.66 -11.38 -29.78
CA ARG A 380 -15.82 -12.76 -30.24
C ARG A 380 -16.75 -13.58 -29.34
N SER A 381 -16.93 -13.19 -28.09
CA SER A 381 -17.69 -13.94 -27.08
C SER A 381 -19.20 -13.62 -27.05
N VAL A 382 -19.68 -12.73 -27.93
CA VAL A 382 -21.11 -12.31 -28.02
C VAL A 382 -21.87 -13.10 -29.11
N HIS A 383 -21.28 -14.17 -29.62
CA HIS A 383 -21.88 -15.12 -30.57
C HIS A 383 -21.75 -16.54 -30.04
#